data_AF-A0A846X034-F1
#
_entry.id   AF-A0A846X034-F1
#
_cell.length_a   1.000
_cell.length_b   1.000
_cell.length_c   1.000
_cell.angle_alpha   90.00
_cell.angle_beta   90.00
_cell.angle_gamma   90.00
#
_symmetry.space_group_name_H-M   'P 1'
#
loop_
_entity.id
_entity.type
_entity.pdbx_description
1 polymer ?
#
loop_
_entity_poly.entity_id
_entity_poly.type
_entity_poly.pdbx_seq_one_letter_code
_entity_poly.pdbx_strand_id
1 'polypeptide(L)' 'MRVGHGAHDARIRAALPPELYRVLHLRVVQRRTVGETAAQLRITPSTVRLRQHRALQRIRGGL' A
#
# COMPACT_ATOMS: atom_id res chain seq x y z
N MET A 1 1.83 -11.08 22.18
CA MET A 1 0.56 -10.61 21.59
C MET A 1 0.83 -9.56 20.51
N ARG A 2 0.63 -9.87 19.22
CA ARG A 2 0.61 -8.87 18.13
C ARG A 2 -0.78 -8.86 17.48
N VAL A 3 -1.79 -8.41 18.23
CA VAL A 3 -3.21 -8.51 17.82
C VAL A 3 -3.70 -7.24 17.08
N GLY A 4 -2.88 -6.18 16.97
CA GLY A 4 -3.30 -4.91 16.34
C GLY A 4 -3.14 -4.81 14.81
N HIS A 5 -2.27 -5.61 14.19
CA HIS A 5 -1.91 -5.42 12.77
C HIS A 5 -2.99 -5.93 11.80
N GLY A 6 -3.63 -7.06 12.10
CA GLY A 6 -4.64 -7.66 11.22
C GLY A 6 -5.92 -6.84 11.10
N ALA A 7 -6.41 -6.27 12.21
CA ALA A 7 -7.62 -5.44 12.20
C ALA A 7 -7.41 -4.10 11.47
N HIS A 8 -6.23 -3.50 11.61
CA HIS A 8 -5.88 -2.27 10.92
C HIS A 8 -5.67 -2.52 9.41
N ASP A 9 -5.00 -3.62 9.04
CA ASP A 9 -4.81 -4.01 7.65
C ASP A 9 -6.15 -4.31 6.95
N ALA A 10 -7.08 -5.00 7.62
CA ALA A 10 -8.42 -5.27 7.08
C ALA A 10 -9.23 -4.00 6.82
N ARG A 11 -9.14 -3.00 7.73
CA ARG A 11 -9.77 -1.69 7.53
C ARG A 11 -9.17 -0.95 6.34
N ILE A 12 -7.84 -0.91 6.26
CA ILE A 12 -7.12 -0.28 5.15
C ILE A 12 -7.46 -0.98 3.82
N ARG A 13 -7.59 -2.31 3.80
CA ARG A 13 -7.99 -3.10 2.63
C ARG A 13 -9.43 -2.79 2.18
N ALA A 14 -10.35 -2.55 3.12
CA ALA A 14 -11.73 -2.18 2.81
C ALA A 14 -11.84 -0.73 2.30
N ALA A 15 -11.02 0.17 2.82
CA ALA A 15 -11.08 1.61 2.53
C ALA A 15 -10.30 2.02 1.27
N LEU A 16 -9.24 1.29 0.91
CA LEU A 16 -8.43 1.58 -0.28
C LEU A 16 -8.86 0.77 -1.50
N PRO A 17 -8.78 1.36 -2.71
CA PRO A 17 -8.77 0.60 -3.94
C PRO A 17 -7.71 -0.50 -3.91
N PRO A 18 -7.99 -1.70 -4.47
CA PRO A 18 -7.12 -2.87 -4.37
C PRO A 18 -5.72 -2.62 -4.95
N GLU A 19 -5.61 -1.74 -5.94
CA GLU A 19 -4.34 -1.34 -6.54
C GLU A 19 -3.45 -0.53 -5.58
N LEU A 20 -4.04 0.36 -4.78
CA LEU A 20 -3.33 1.18 -3.80
C LEU A 20 -2.93 0.34 -2.59
N TYR A 21 -3.85 -0.51 -2.13
CA TYR A 21 -3.59 -1.45 -1.05
C TYR A 21 -2.44 -2.39 -1.39
N ARG A 22 -2.40 -2.98 -2.61
CA ARG A 22 -1.28 -3.85 -3.02
C ARG A 22 0.08 -3.14 -2.94
N VAL A 23 0.15 -1.90 -3.41
CA VAL A 23 1.38 -1.11 -3.34
C VAL A 23 1.79 -0.88 -1.88
N LEU A 24 0.86 -0.49 -1.02
CA LEU A 24 1.15 -0.30 0.41
C LEU A 24 1.55 -1.60 1.10
N HIS A 25 0.84 -2.70 0.85
CA HIS A 25 1.13 -4.00 1.45
C HIS A 25 2.54 -4.50 1.07
N LEU A 26 2.91 -4.43 -0.21
CA LEU A 26 4.26 -4.80 -0.65
C LEU A 26 5.34 -3.90 -0.03
N ARG A 27 5.07 -2.60 0.05
CA ARG A 27 6.02 -1.59 0.56
C ARG A 27 6.18 -1.61 2.08
N VAL A 28 5.09 -1.81 2.82
CA VAL A 28 5.02 -1.61 4.28
C VAL A 28 5.10 -2.94 5.01
N VAL A 29 4.33 -3.94 4.57
CA VAL A 29 4.30 -5.27 5.21
C VAL A 29 5.48 -6.11 4.75
N GLN A 30 5.72 -6.17 3.43
CA GLN A 30 6.82 -6.97 2.86
C GLN A 30 8.13 -6.19 2.74
N ARG A 31 8.15 -4.89 3.08
CA ARG A 31 9.33 -4.01 3.03
C ARG A 31 10.07 -4.00 1.68
N ARG A 32 9.34 -4.26 0.57
CA ARG A 32 9.88 -4.21 -0.79
C ARG A 32 10.29 -2.79 -1.17
N THR A 33 11.33 -2.67 -1.98
CA THR A 33 11.71 -1.39 -2.58
C THR A 33 10.71 -0.96 -3.67
N VAL A 34 10.81 0.31 -4.10
CA VAL A 34 10.01 0.82 -5.22
C VAL A 34 10.26 0.02 -6.50
N GLY A 35 11.52 -0.31 -6.78
CA GLY A 35 11.92 -1.05 -7.98
C GLY A 35 11.37 -2.48 -7.98
N GLU A 36 11.49 -3.19 -6.86
CA GLU A 36 10.91 -4.54 -6.74
C GLU A 36 9.39 -4.53 -6.84
N THR A 37 8.73 -3.56 -6.19
CA THR A 37 7.26 -3.42 -6.26
C THR A 37 6.81 -3.13 -7.69
N ALA A 38 7.55 -2.28 -8.40
CA ALA A 38 7.30 -1.94 -9.81
C ALA A 38 7.44 -3.18 -10.71
N ALA A 39 8.53 -3.94 -10.55
CA ALA A 39 8.75 -5.18 -11.28
C ALA A 39 7.65 -6.23 -11.00
N GLN A 40 7.29 -6.41 -9.73
CA GLN A 40 6.29 -7.40 -9.30
C GLN A 40 4.88 -7.04 -9.80
N LEU A 41 4.52 -5.76 -9.80
CA LEU A 41 3.23 -5.27 -10.28
C LEU A 41 3.22 -4.97 -11.79
N ARG A 42 4.35 -5.15 -12.49
CA ARG A 42 4.54 -4.79 -13.91
C ARG A 42 4.12 -3.35 -14.22
N ILE A 43 4.48 -2.42 -13.35
CA ILE A 43 4.24 -0.98 -13.52
C ILE A 43 5.56 -0.21 -13.38
N THR A 44 5.56 1.08 -13.71
CA THR A 44 6.75 1.91 -13.54
C THR A 44 6.99 2.28 -12.07
N PRO A 45 8.25 2.52 -11.67
CA PRO A 45 8.58 3.08 -10.35
C PRO A 45 7.83 4.37 -10.03
N SER A 46 7.60 5.22 -11.05
CA SER A 46 6.84 6.46 -10.92
C SER A 46 5.37 6.20 -10.56
N THR A 47 4.75 5.20 -11.19
CA THR A 47 3.38 4.78 -10.86
C THR A 47 3.29 4.22 -9.44
N VAL A 48 4.30 3.47 -8.97
CA VAL A 48 4.37 3.01 -7.57
C VAL A 48 4.38 4.19 -6.60
N ARG A 49 5.23 5.20 -6.85
CA ARG A 49 5.31 6.42 -6.00
C ARG A 49 3.99 7.19 -6.00
N LEU A 50 3.37 7.36 -7.17
CA LEU A 50 2.07 8.03 -7.29
C LEU A 50 0.98 7.29 -6.51
N ARG A 51 0.89 5.96 -6.66
CA ARG A 51 -0.07 5.12 -5.94
C ARG A 51 0.17 5.16 -4.43
N GLN A 52 1.42 5.06 -3.99
CA GLN A 52 1.75 5.20 -2.56
C GLN A 52 1.34 6.58 -2.04
N HIS A 53 1.65 7.66 -2.75
CA HIS A 53 1.30 9.02 -2.35
C HIS A 53 -0.22 9.19 -2.26
N ARG A 54 -0.98 8.73 -3.25
CA ARG A 54 -2.45 8.75 -3.22
C ARG A 54 -3.01 7.93 -2.08
N ALA A 55 -2.42 6.77 -1.79
CA ALA A 55 -2.85 5.91 -0.68
C ALA A 55 -2.62 6.59 0.68
N LEU A 56 -1.45 7.21 0.86
CA LEU A 56 -1.13 7.99 2.06
C LEU A 56 -1.99 9.24 2.20
N GLN A 57 -2.27 9.95 1.10
CA GLN A 57 -3.20 11.08 1.11
C GLN A 57 -4.59 10.65 1.53
N ARG A 58 -5.04 9.47 1.09
CA ARG A 58 -6.33 8.91 1.47
C ARG A 58 -6.36 8.54 2.96
N ILE A 59 -5.33 7.85 3.47
CA ILE A 59 -5.18 7.55 4.91
C ILE A 59 -5.13 8.84 5.74
N ARG A 60 -4.37 9.85 5.30
CA ARG A 60 -4.31 11.17 5.96
C ARG A 60 -5.62 11.94 5.89
N GLY A 61 -6.32 11.84 4.76
CA GLY A 61 -7.61 12.46 4.50
C GLY A 61 -8.77 11.75 5.20
N GLY A 62 -8.47 10.73 6.02
CA GLY A 62 -9.48 10.03 6.80
C GLY A 62 -10.27 9.01 6.00
N LEU A 63 -9.62 8.28 5.09
CA LEU A 63 -10.01 6.87 4.97
C LEU A 63 -10.16 6.26 6.36
#